data_AF-A0A968ZYP4-F1
#
_entry.id   AF-A0A968ZYP4-F1
#
_cell.length_a   1.000
_cell.length_b   1.000
_cell.length_c   1.000
_cell.angle_alpha   90.00
_cell.angle_beta   90.00
_cell.angle_gamma   90.00
#
_symmetry.space_group_name_H-M   'P 1'
#
loop_
_entity.id
_entity.type
_entity.pdbx_description
1 polymer ?
#
loop_
_entity_poly.entity_id
_entity_poly.type
_entity_poly.pdbx_seq_one_letter_code
_entity_poly.pdbx_strand_id
1 'polypeptide(L)' 'MAFFRSYIAPFLIVLVFLIALVAVSARIVLPSDMMAPAPIEDMEGAVPMSSPAALSATTALPPQISELLHGQPSPV' A
#
# COMPACT_ATOMS: atom_id res chain seq x y z
N MET A 1 54.97 5.47 3.03
CA MET A 1 53.85 4.49 3.02
C MET A 1 52.51 5.03 3.57
N ALA A 2 52.44 6.22 4.17
CA ALA A 2 51.19 6.76 4.74
C ALA A 2 50.42 7.72 3.82
N PHE A 3 51.10 8.45 2.92
CA PHE A 3 50.48 9.47 2.07
C PHE A 3 49.31 8.97 1.21
N PHE A 4 49.48 7.81 0.56
CA PHE A 4 48.42 7.26 -0.29
C PHE A 4 47.17 6.91 0.53
N ARG A 5 47.34 6.30 1.71
CA ARG A 5 46.20 5.98 2.57
C ARG A 5 45.60 7.20 3.26
N SER A 6 46.41 8.19 3.61
CA SER A 6 45.95 9.37 4.35
C SER A 6 45.31 10.44 3.48
N TYR A 7 45.55 10.45 2.16
CA TYR A 7 44.96 11.44 1.25
C TYR A 7 44.08 10.82 0.17
N ILE A 8 44.56 9.77 -0.52
CA ILE A 8 43.79 9.12 -1.59
C ILE A 8 42.58 8.38 -0.99
N ALA A 9 42.74 7.63 0.10
CA ALA A 9 41.61 6.90 0.68
C ALA A 9 40.47 7.81 1.17
N PRO A 10 40.71 8.86 1.99
CA PRO A 10 39.63 9.77 2.38
C PRO A 10 39.03 10.54 1.20
N PHE A 11 39.84 10.90 0.20
CA PHE A 11 39.30 11.53 -1.01
C PHE A 11 38.35 10.60 -1.77
N LEU A 12 38.71 9.32 -1.93
CA LEU A 12 37.86 8.34 -2.60
C LEU A 12 36.57 8.07 -1.81
N ILE A 13 36.65 8.05 -0.48
CA ILE A 13 35.45 7.90 0.37
C ILE A 13 34.46 9.04 0.11
N VAL A 14 34.93 10.30 0.08
CA VAL A 14 34.07 11.46 -0.21
C VAL A 14 33.55 11.41 -1.65
N LEU A 15 34.40 11.05 -2.61
CA LEU A 15 34.02 10.94 -4.02
C LEU A 15 32.91 9.89 -4.22
N VAL A 16 33.11 8.68 -3.69
CA VAL A 16 32.14 7.59 -3.77
C VAL A 16 30.87 7.95 -3.00
N PHE A 17 31.00 8.59 -1.83
CA PHE A 17 29.86 9.08 -1.08
C PHE A 17 29.02 10.09 -1.87
N LEU A 18 29.65 11.06 -2.54
CA LEU A 18 28.90 12.01 -3.37
C LEU A 18 28.22 11.33 -4.55
N ILE A 19 28.90 10.40 -5.22
CA ILE A 19 28.29 9.62 -6.31
C ILE A 19 27.10 8.81 -5.78
N ALA A 20 27.26 8.15 -4.64
CA ALA A 20 26.19 7.37 -4.01
C ALA A 20 25.03 8.26 -3.59
N LEU A 21 25.30 9.44 -3.00
CA LEU A 21 24.28 10.41 -2.61
C LEU A 21 23.47 10.86 -3.84
N VAL A 22 24.14 11.24 -4.92
CA VAL A 22 23.49 11.64 -6.18
C VAL A 22 22.70 10.48 -6.78
N ALA A 23 23.26 9.27 -6.82
CA ALA A 23 22.59 8.09 -7.37
C ALA A 23 21.32 7.71 -6.57
N VAL A 24 21.40 7.75 -5.24
CA VAL A 24 20.27 7.48 -4.34
C VAL A 24 19.19 8.56 -4.49
N SER A 25 19.57 9.84 -4.54
CA SER A 25 18.63 10.94 -4.78
C SER A 25 18.00 10.85 -6.18
N ALA A 26 18.78 10.55 -7.20
CA ALA A 26 18.30 10.41 -8.58
C ALA A 26 17.33 9.23 -8.72
N ARG A 27 17.56 8.12 -8.01
CA ARG A 27 16.69 6.93 -8.09
C ARG A 27 15.27 7.19 -7.60
N ILE A 28 15.07 8.09 -6.62
CA ILE A 28 13.76 8.43 -6.06
C ILE A 28 13.04 9.50 -6.90
N VAL A 29 13.79 10.34 -7.60
CA VAL A 29 13.25 11.45 -8.40
C VAL A 29 13.24 11.11 -9.90
N LEU A 30 13.65 9.90 -10.28
CA LEU A 30 13.66 9.49 -11.68
C LEU A 30 12.20 9.39 -12.16
N PRO A 31 11.85 9.97 -13.33
CA PRO A 31 10.49 9.91 -13.85
C PRO A 31 9.90 8.50 -13.89
N SER A 32 10.74 7.48 -14.08
CA SER A 32 10.33 6.06 -14.03
C SER A 32 9.79 5.61 -12.67
N ASP A 33 10.26 6.17 -11.55
CA ASP A 33 9.75 5.86 -10.20
C ASP A 33 8.36 6.48 -9.96
N MET A 34 8.10 7.65 -10.56
CA MET A 34 6.80 8.34 -10.50
C MET A 34 5.85 8.01 -11.67
N MET A 35 6.31 7.25 -12.65
CA MET A 35 5.56 6.85 -13.85
C MET A 35 4.73 5.57 -13.67
N ALA A 36 4.64 5.03 -12.47
CA ALA A 36 3.56 4.11 -12.14
C ALA A 36 2.40 4.94 -11.59
N PRO A 37 1.39 5.31 -12.41
CA PRO A 37 0.07 5.62 -11.88
C PRO A 37 -0.23 4.58 -10.83
N ALA A 38 -0.56 5.02 -9.60
CA ALA A 38 -1.12 4.13 -8.60
C ALA A 38 -2.19 3.28 -9.31
N PRO A 39 -2.21 1.95 -9.14
CA PRO A 39 -3.23 1.11 -9.75
C PRO A 39 -4.60 1.70 -9.43
N ILE A 40 -5.14 2.46 -10.38
CA ILE A 40 -6.55 2.69 -10.48
C ILE A 40 -7.01 1.43 -11.18
N GLU A 41 -7.18 0.39 -10.37
CA GLU A 41 -8.25 -0.55 -10.68
C GLU A 41 -9.48 0.36 -10.86
N ASP A 42 -9.89 0.56 -12.11
CA ASP A 42 -11.32 0.63 -12.36
C ASP A 42 -11.90 -0.49 -11.50
N MET A 43 -12.78 -0.12 -10.57
CA MET A 43 -13.49 -1.04 -9.68
C MET A 43 -14.34 -2.00 -10.52
N GLU A 44 -13.70 -2.90 -11.25
CA GLU A 44 -14.32 -3.88 -12.11
C GLU A 44 -13.56 -5.22 -12.09
N GLY A 45 -12.35 -5.26 -11.50
CA GLY A 45 -11.51 -6.46 -11.47
C GLY A 45 -11.25 -7.10 -10.10
N ALA A 46 -11.53 -6.43 -8.97
CA ALA A 46 -11.23 -6.92 -7.63
C ALA A 46 -12.50 -7.24 -6.83
N VAL A 47 -13.33 -8.14 -7.37
CA VAL A 47 -14.31 -8.88 -6.57
C VAL A 47 -14.17 -10.36 -6.94
N PRO A 48 -13.74 -11.25 -6.04
CA PRO A 48 -14.03 -12.66 -6.21
C PRO A 48 -15.55 -12.78 -6.13
N MET A 49 -16.17 -12.83 -7.31
CA MET A 49 -17.50 -13.35 -7.62
C MET A 49 -18.31 -13.66 -6.35
N SER A 50 -18.87 -12.60 -5.75
CA SER A 50 -19.92 -12.71 -4.75
C SER A 50 -21.11 -13.34 -5.47
N SER A 51 -21.15 -14.66 -5.38
CA SER A 51 -22.30 -15.48 -5.72
C SER A 51 -23.56 -14.82 -5.13
N PRO A 52 -24.67 -14.68 -5.89
CA PRO A 52 -25.89 -14.03 -5.41
C PRO A 52 -26.56 -14.79 -4.24
N ALA A 53 -25.99 -15.93 -3.82
CA ALA A 53 -26.38 -16.68 -2.63
C ALA A 53 -26.15 -15.92 -1.30
N ALA A 54 -25.27 -14.91 -1.27
CA ALA A 54 -25.02 -14.15 -0.03
C ALA A 54 -26.19 -13.22 0.35
N LEU A 55 -27.01 -12.79 -0.61
CA LEU A 55 -28.20 -11.98 -0.32
C LEU A 55 -29.35 -12.85 0.25
N SER A 56 -29.34 -14.16 0.02
CA SER A 56 -30.32 -15.09 0.59
C SER A 56 -30.02 -15.45 2.05
N ALA A 57 -28.78 -15.22 2.53
CA ALA A 57 -28.42 -15.45 3.92
C ALA A 57 -29.05 -14.43 4.89
N THR A 58 -29.48 -13.26 4.40
CA THR A 58 -30.29 -12.32 5.19
C THR A 58 -31.70 -12.84 5.46
N THR A 59 -32.18 -13.82 4.68
CA THR A 59 -33.51 -14.40 4.84
C THR A 59 -33.56 -15.45 5.97
N ALA A 60 -32.40 -15.91 6.44
CA ALA A 60 -32.25 -16.90 7.51
C ALA A 60 -31.56 -16.32 8.75
N LEU A 61 -31.74 -15.03 9.02
CA LEU A 61 -31.20 -14.41 10.23
C LEU A 61 -31.98 -14.89 11.47
N PRO A 62 -31.30 -15.21 12.58
CA PRO A 62 -31.95 -15.58 13.84
C PRO A 62 -32.86 -14.45 14.32
N PRO A 63 -34.03 -14.77 14.91
CA PRO A 63 -35.09 -13.80 15.18
C PRO A 63 -34.64 -12.65 16.08
N GLN A 64 -33.65 -12.87 16.95
CA GLN A 64 -33.12 -11.86 17.87
C GLN A 64 -32.44 -10.70 17.14
N ILE A 65 -31.78 -10.96 16.01
CA ILE A 65 -31.09 -9.93 15.22
C ILE A 65 -32.10 -9.11 14.41
N SER A 66 -33.16 -9.76 13.91
CA SER A 66 -34.28 -9.07 13.26
C SER A 66 -35.03 -8.16 14.23
N GLU A 67 -35.22 -8.56 15.49
CA GLU A 67 -35.84 -7.70 16.50
C GLU A 67 -34.96 -6.51 16.90
N LEU A 68 -33.64 -6.70 16.97
CA LEU A 68 -32.70 -5.61 17.29
C LEU A 68 -32.63 -4.58 16.15
N LEU A 69 -32.76 -5.02 14.90
CA LEU A 69 -32.69 -4.18 13.71
C LEU A 69 -34.00 -3.43 13.42
N HIS A 70 -35.15 -4.07 13.67
CA HIS A 70 -36.47 -3.46 13.40
C HIS A 70 -37.02 -2.67 14.58
N GLY A 71 -36.37 -2.74 15.75
CA GLY A 71 -36.86 -2.11 16.97
C GLY A 71 -38.04 -2.88 17.53
N GLN A 72 -37.92 -3.29 18.79
CA GLN A 72 -38.91 -4.03 19.55
C GLN A 72 -40.33 -3.40 19.39
N PRO A 73 -41.35 -4.14 18.87
CA PRO A 73 -42.71 -3.62 18.85
C PRO A 73 -43.22 -3.53 20.29
N SER A 74 -43.53 -2.31 20.72
CA SER A 74 -44.05 -2.01 22.05
C SER A 74 -45.40 -2.72 22.27
N PRO A 75 -45.63 -3.39 23.42
CA PRO A 75 -46.89 -4.07 23.70
C PRO A 75 -47.99 -3.05 24.02
N VAL A 76 -49.10 -3.14 23.29
CA VAL A 76 -50.44 -2.64 23.69
C VAL A 76 -51.46 -3.70 23.34
#